data_AF-A0A6I3U6F3-F1
#
_entry.id   AF-A0A6I3U6F3-F1
#
_cell.length_a   1.000
_cell.length_b   1.000
_cell.length_c   1.000
_cell.angle_alpha   90.00
_cell.angle_beta   90.00
_cell.angle_gamma   90.00
#
_symmetry.space_group_name_H-M   'P 1'
#
loop_
_entity.id
_entity.type
_entity.pdbx_description
1 polymer ?
#
loop_
_entity_poly.entity_id
_entity_poly.type
_entity_poly.pdbx_seq_one_letter_code
_entity_poly.pdbx_strand_id
1 'polypeptide(L)'
;IKQRPGVPVVLDPVLVCKETHDVAVSELCQELIRFFPHVSVITPNLPEAELLAGHEIKTLEDMKAAAQKLHDLGAPAVIIKGGNRLSQD
;
A
#
# COMPACT_ATOMS: atom_id res chain seq x y z
N ILE A 1 -4.76 18.92 1.37
CA ILE A 1 -3.52 18.54 0.64
C ILE A 1 -3.23 19.51 -0.51
N LYS A 2 -4.11 19.64 -1.50
CA LYS A 2 -3.91 20.58 -2.64
C LYS A 2 -3.70 22.06 -2.25
N GLN A 3 -4.24 22.50 -1.10
CA GLN A 3 -4.09 23.88 -0.59
C GLN A 3 -2.79 24.14 0.19
N ARG A 4 -1.96 23.11 0.44
CA ARG A 4 -0.69 23.24 1.18
C ARG A 4 0.44 22.63 0.35
N PRO A 5 0.85 23.27 -0.76
CA PRO A 5 1.94 22.77 -1.59
C PRO A 5 3.24 22.71 -0.78
N GLY A 6 4.07 21.70 -1.05
CA GLY A 6 5.38 21.52 -0.40
C GLY A 6 5.37 20.88 1.00
N VAL A 7 4.20 20.60 1.59
CA VAL A 7 4.11 19.81 2.82
C VAL A 7 4.08 18.32 2.45
N PRO A 8 5.01 17.49 2.95
CA PRO A 8 4.99 16.05 2.70
C PRO A 8 3.71 15.41 3.26
N VAL A 9 3.15 14.47 2.51
CA VAL A 9 1.93 13.74 2.90
C VAL A 9 2.25 12.27 3.06
N VAL A 10 2.00 11.74 4.25
CA VAL A 10 2.08 10.30 4.55
C VAL A 10 0.67 9.73 4.46
N LEU A 11 0.50 8.68 3.66
CA LEU A 11 -0.76 7.94 3.56
C LEU A 11 -0.59 6.57 4.21
N ASP A 12 -1.30 6.34 5.32
CA ASP A 12 -1.41 5.03 5.94
C ASP A 12 -2.74 4.40 5.49
N PRO A 13 -2.73 3.45 4.53
CA PRO A 13 -3.96 2.91 3.95
C PRO A 13 -4.56 1.88 4.91
N VAL A 14 -5.31 2.35 5.92
CA VAL A 14 -5.98 1.47 6.88
C VAL A 14 -7.14 0.75 6.18
N LEU A 15 -6.88 -0.48 5.74
CA LEU A 15 -7.85 -1.35 5.08
C LEU A 15 -8.35 -2.41 6.08
N VAL A 16 -9.66 -2.42 6.34
CA VAL A 16 -10.28 -3.41 7.23
C VAL A 16 -10.43 -4.73 6.46
N CYS A 17 -9.50 -5.65 6.68
CA CYS A 17 -9.56 -6.99 6.10
C CYS A 17 -10.50 -7.88 6.93
N LYS A 18 -11.82 -7.82 6.68
CA LYS A 18 -12.72 -8.90 7.15
C LYS A 18 -12.68 -10.08 6.17
N GLU A 19 -12.66 -9.81 4.87
CA GLU A 19 -12.48 -10.80 3.79
C GLU A 19 -11.79 -10.13 2.59
N THR A 20 -10.94 -10.88 1.87
CA THR A 20 -10.18 -10.37 0.70
C THR A 20 -11.03 -10.12 -0.56
N HIS A 21 -12.30 -10.50 -0.52
CA HIS A 21 -13.24 -10.44 -1.66
C HIS A 21 -14.41 -9.47 -1.43
N ASP A 22 -14.33 -8.59 -0.42
CA ASP A 22 -15.34 -7.58 -0.21
C ASP A 22 -15.25 -6.52 -1.34
N VAL A 23 -16.35 -6.34 -2.08
CA VAL A 23 -16.47 -5.36 -3.17
C VAL A 23 -16.13 -3.96 -2.66
N ALA A 24 -16.53 -3.61 -1.43
CA ALA A 24 -16.25 -2.32 -0.83
C ALA A 24 -14.75 -2.10 -0.61
N VAL A 25 -14.00 -3.17 -0.28
CA VAL A 25 -12.54 -3.11 -0.14
C VAL A 25 -11.88 -2.91 -1.50
N SER A 26 -12.37 -3.57 -2.55
CA SER A 26 -11.84 -3.39 -3.90
C SER A 26 -12.02 -1.97 -4.41
N GLU A 27 -13.21 -1.37 -4.22
CA GLU A 27 -13.47 0.03 -4.60
C GLU A 27 -12.58 1.00 -3.82
N LEU A 28 -12.42 0.78 -2.51
CA LEU A 28 -11.52 1.60 -1.69
C LEU A 28 -10.06 1.51 -2.15
N CYS A 29 -9.57 0.32 -2.48
CA CYS A 29 -8.24 0.13 -3.04
C CYS A 29 -8.04 0.94 -4.34
N GLN A 30 -9.04 0.92 -5.24
CA GLN A 30 -8.97 1.69 -6.48
C GLN A 30 -8.92 3.21 -6.23
N GLU A 31 -9.72 3.71 -5.29
CA GLU A 31 -9.71 5.14 -4.93
C GLU A 31 -8.40 5.56 -4.25
N LEU A 32 -7.81 4.69 -3.41
CA LEU A 32 -6.48 4.92 -2.85
C LEU A 32 -5.40 4.97 -3.94
N ILE A 33 -5.44 4.05 -4.90
CA ILE A 33 -4.50 4.04 -6.04
C ILE A 33 -4.61 5.34 -6.84
N ARG A 34 -5.83 5.81 -7.13
CA ARG A 34 -6.06 7.11 -7.78
C ARG A 34 -5.52 8.29 -6.97
N PHE A 35 -5.41 8.13 -5.66
CA PHE A 35 -4.90 9.14 -4.74
C PHE A 35 -3.37 9.13 -4.58
N PHE A 36 -2.68 8.04 -4.94
CA PHE A 36 -1.23 7.90 -4.81
C PHE A 36 -0.41 9.07 -5.38
N PRO A 37 -0.73 9.66 -6.55
CA PRO A 37 0.02 10.78 -7.11
C PRO A 37 -0.04 12.07 -6.26
N HIS A 38 -0.88 12.11 -5.23
CA HIS A 38 -1.07 13.28 -4.37
C HIS A 38 -0.38 13.16 -3.01
N VAL A 39 0.32 12.05 -2.76
CA VAL A 39 1.00 11.80 -1.49
C VAL A 39 2.51 11.69 -1.69
N SER A 40 3.29 11.82 -0.62
CA SER A 40 4.74 11.70 -0.68
C SER A 40 5.22 10.28 -0.41
N VAL A 41 4.51 9.55 0.45
CA VAL A 41 4.82 8.17 0.80
C VAL A 41 3.56 7.43 1.24
N ILE A 42 3.46 6.15 0.89
CA ILE A 42 2.46 5.23 1.43
C ILE A 42 3.10 4.25 2.41
N THR A 43 2.38 3.86 3.47
CA THR A 43 2.91 3.00 4.54
C THR A 43 2.09 1.73 4.82
N PRO A 44 1.71 0.93 3.80
CA PRO A 44 0.87 -0.25 4.02
C PRO A 44 1.58 -1.30 4.90
N ASN A 45 0.82 -2.05 5.70
CA ASN A 45 1.27 -3.34 6.25
C ASN A 45 1.20 -4.45 5.18
N LEU A 46 1.61 -5.67 5.54
CA LEU A 46 1.58 -6.79 4.59
C LEU A 46 0.19 -7.08 4.00
N PRO A 47 -0.90 -7.29 4.79
CA PRO A 47 -2.24 -7.47 4.22
C PRO A 47 -2.70 -6.33 3.30
N GLU A 48 -2.43 -5.08 3.69
CA GLU A 48 -2.76 -3.89 2.88
C GLU A 48 -1.97 -3.87 1.58
N ALA A 49 -0.67 -4.23 1.63
CA ALA A 49 0.18 -4.30 0.45
C ALA A 49 -0.26 -5.44 -0.48
N GLU A 50 -0.65 -6.60 0.05
CA GLU A 50 -1.18 -7.73 -0.73
C GLU A 50 -2.46 -7.31 -1.48
N LEU A 51 -3.38 -6.62 -0.80
CA LEU A 51 -4.62 -6.10 -1.40
C LEU A 51 -4.35 -5.06 -2.49
N LEU A 52 -3.47 -4.08 -2.22
CA LEU A 52 -3.19 -3.00 -3.17
C LEU A 52 -2.34 -3.48 -4.35
N ALA A 53 -1.41 -4.41 -4.15
CA ALA A 53 -0.54 -4.94 -5.19
C ALA A 53 -1.17 -6.11 -5.98
N GLY A 54 -2.26 -6.68 -5.46
CA GLY A 54 -3.03 -7.75 -6.11
C GLY A 54 -2.35 -9.11 -6.11
N HIS A 55 -1.43 -9.38 -5.18
CA HIS A 55 -0.76 -10.67 -5.01
C HIS A 55 -0.33 -10.90 -3.56
N GLU A 56 -0.18 -12.18 -3.18
CA GLU A 56 0.29 -12.56 -1.85
C GLU A 56 1.78 -12.26 -1.65
N ILE A 57 2.17 -11.91 -0.42
CA ILE A 57 3.54 -11.60 -0.03
C ILE A 57 3.98 -12.63 1.02
N LYS A 58 4.81 -13.60 0.58
CA LYS A 58 5.31 -14.68 1.45
C LYS A 58 6.79 -14.55 1.73
N THR A 59 7.52 -13.86 0.88
CA THR A 59 8.97 -13.69 0.95
C THR A 59 9.37 -12.22 0.87
N LEU A 60 10.63 -11.94 1.18
CA LEU A 60 11.20 -10.61 1.00
C LEU A 60 11.20 -10.18 -0.47
N GLU A 61 11.37 -11.12 -1.41
CA GLU A 61 11.31 -10.81 -2.85
C GLU A 61 9.89 -10.46 -3.29
N ASP A 62 8.87 -11.16 -2.78
CA ASP A 62 7.47 -10.78 -3.03
C ASP A 62 7.19 -9.38 -2.47
N MET A 63 7.74 -9.06 -1.29
CA MET A 63 7.57 -7.72 -0.70
C MET A 63 8.22 -6.64 -1.57
N LYS A 64 9.39 -6.90 -2.15
CA LYS A 64 10.03 -5.98 -3.11
C LYS A 64 9.19 -5.85 -4.38
N ALA A 65 8.65 -6.94 -4.90
CA ALA A 65 7.78 -6.93 -6.07
C ALA A 65 6.49 -6.13 -5.82
N ALA A 66 5.88 -6.30 -4.64
CA ALA A 66 4.74 -5.50 -4.19
C ALA A 66 5.10 -4.01 -4.09
N ALA A 67 6.23 -3.67 -3.48
CA ALA A 67 6.67 -2.28 -3.38
C ALA A 67 6.88 -1.64 -4.75
N GLN A 68 7.53 -2.36 -5.68
CA GLN A 68 7.72 -1.90 -7.05
C GLN A 68 6.37 -1.71 -7.76
N LYS A 69 5.45 -2.68 -7.62
CA LYS A 69 4.12 -2.59 -8.21
C LYS A 69 3.35 -1.37 -7.73
N LEU A 70 3.39 -1.09 -6.42
CA LEU A 70 2.71 0.07 -5.83
C LEU A 70 3.32 1.40 -6.28
N HIS A 71 4.64 1.43 -6.44
CA HIS A 71 5.33 2.57 -7.04
C HIS A 71 4.89 2.78 -8.50
N ASP A 72 4.82 1.71 -9.30
CA ASP A 72 4.37 1.76 -10.70
C ASP A 72 2.90 2.18 -10.82
N LEU A 73 2.09 1.93 -9.79
CA LEU A 73 0.70 2.39 -9.68
C LEU A 73 0.59 3.89 -9.31
N GLY A 74 1.71 4.58 -9.07
CA GLY A 74 1.77 6.04 -8.91
C GLY A 74 2.17 6.53 -7.53
N ALA A 75 2.53 5.65 -6.60
CA ALA A 75 3.05 6.05 -5.28
C ALA A 75 4.51 6.53 -5.41
N PRO A 76 4.84 7.78 -5.02
CA PRO A 76 6.22 8.28 -5.17
C PRO A 76 7.24 7.58 -4.27
N ALA A 77 6.79 7.08 -3.12
CA ALA A 77 7.59 6.26 -2.22
C ALA A 77 6.68 5.25 -1.51
N VAL A 78 7.21 4.06 -1.23
CA VAL A 78 6.47 2.96 -0.60
C VAL A 78 7.30 2.42 0.57
N ILE A 79 6.69 2.33 1.76
CA ILE A 79 7.28 1.70 2.94
C ILE A 79 6.33 0.59 3.38
N ILE A 80 6.67 -0.66 3.06
CA ILE A 80 5.87 -1.81 3.51
C ILE A 80 6.30 -2.19 4.93
N LYS A 81 5.35 -2.16 5.86
CA LYS A 81 5.54 -2.61 7.25
C LYS A 81 5.50 -4.13 7.28
N GLY A 82 6.68 -4.78 7.27
CA GLY A 82 6.81 -6.25 7.21
C GLY A 82 6.32 -7.00 8.45
N GLY A 83 6.28 -6.36 9.62
CA GLY A 83 5.92 -7.01 10.89
C GLY A 83 6.73 -8.30 11.18
N ASN A 84 6.19 -9.18 12.02
CA ASN A 84 6.88 -10.43 12.42
C ASN A 84 6.68 -11.60 11.42
N ARG A 85 5.91 -11.42 10.33
CA ARG A 85 5.65 -12.49 9.35
C ARG A 85 6.85 -12.77 8.44
N LEU A 86 7.75 -11.80 8.29
CA LEU A 86 8.94 -11.89 7.43
C LEU A 86 10.25 -11.78 8.21
N SER A 87 10.20 -11.61 9.54
CA SER A 87 11.38 -11.70 10.38
C SER A 87 11.86 -13.16 10.39
N GLN A 88 13.02 -13.41 9.79
CA GLN A 88 13.82 -14.57 10.15
C GLN A 88 14.46 -14.26 11.50
N ASP A 89 13.75 -14.58 12.57
CA ASP A 89 14.23 -14.87 13.93
C ASP A 89 13.09 -15.54 14.71
#